data_AF-A0A1A2ZMX3-F1
#
_entry.id   AF-A0A1A2ZMX3-F1
#
_cell.length_a   1.000
_cell.length_b   1.000
_cell.length_c   1.000
_cell.angle_alpha   90.00
_cell.angle_beta   90.00
_cell.angle_gamma   90.00
#
_symmetry.space_group_name_H-M   'P 1'
#
loop_
_entity.id
_entity.type
_entity.pdbx_description
1 polymer ?
#
loop_
_entity_poly.entity_id
_entity_poly.type
_entity_poly.pdbx_seq_one_letter_code
_entity_poly.pdbx_strand_id
1 'polypeptide(L)'
;MELEQGYRTEVHEAHDVVDVETYGGGFDLTRRATAPRLRVGRDKWFNLLWLIPIGFAGLVAAVAIGKGLRNMPGIEEFITRYPGAEEATGNAVGIPWWANWTHFFNLFLMMFIIRSGIQILCDHPRLYFSRNSTPGKDEWLRVGPPVPDDELWTANSDTVALPPQFGLPGFRHSIGLARWWHLGVDVLWLLNGAVFYVLLFTTGHWRHIVPTSWRVFPDAASVAIQYLSLDWPKDNGWVGYNGMQLMAYFTTVFIAAPAALITGLGMSPALSQRITVISKRLNIQVARSLHFLVLVYFLFFILVHVTLVFATDALRNLNHMFAARDDNSWLGFWFFAAAMVVTAVAWVWATPFTIRHPRVVQRVGYALIGPFQRALENFDPKPGAFTEKDISPHHWRNGRLPETVEYKELEKNDFVDWRLKVYGLVENPTEFSLDDLKALPYHDQITQHFCIQAWSGVAKWGGVQLKTIMDIVKPLPEAKWVVFYSMGLGATGGIYYNAHPIEQMRHHMSMLAYNMNDQPLPYMHGKPLRLRNELQHGFKQVKWIKGIEFVAHYSEIGSGYGGYSEDHKYFGRHQTL
;
A
#
# COMPACT_ATOMS: atom_id res chain seq x y z
N MET A 1 15.89 33.88 30.56
CA MET A 1 14.50 34.27 30.23
C MET A 1 14.18 34.07 28.73
N GLU A 2 15.15 34.12 27.81
CA GLU A 2 14.91 33.81 26.36
C GLU A 2 14.91 32.30 26.01
N LEU A 3 15.46 31.43 26.86
CA LEU A 3 15.44 29.98 26.63
C LEU A 3 14.04 29.34 26.83
N GLU A 4 13.05 30.07 27.36
CA GLU A 4 11.70 29.56 27.68
C GLU A 4 10.72 29.54 26.49
N GLN A 5 10.97 30.27 25.39
CA GLN A 5 10.13 30.11 24.19
C GLN A 5 10.54 28.80 23.48
N GLY A 6 9.73 27.77 23.67
CA GLY A 6 9.82 26.50 22.96
C GLY A 6 9.11 26.55 21.60
N TYR A 7 9.48 25.63 20.71
CA TYR A 7 8.92 25.55 19.35
C TYR A 7 7.47 25.04 19.30
N ARG A 8 6.88 24.66 20.45
CA ARG A 8 5.48 24.22 20.55
C ARG A 8 4.51 25.28 20.02
N THR A 9 4.83 26.57 20.19
CA THR A 9 3.97 27.68 19.74
C THR A 9 3.90 27.83 18.23
N GLU A 10 4.87 27.29 17.49
CA GLU A 10 4.91 27.27 16.03
C GLU A 10 4.17 26.04 15.46
N VAL A 11 3.76 25.08 16.31
CA VAL A 11 2.99 23.90 15.91
C VAL A 11 1.51 24.25 15.88
N HIS A 12 0.86 23.95 14.75
CA HIS A 12 -0.58 24.14 14.60
C HIS A 12 -1.33 22.83 14.82
N GLU A 13 -2.47 22.91 15.51
CA GLU A 13 -3.41 21.81 15.62
C GLU A 13 -4.07 21.53 14.25
N ALA A 14 -4.36 20.25 14.01
CA ALA A 14 -5.08 19.80 12.84
C ALA A 14 -6.60 19.98 13.01
N HIS A 15 -7.29 20.20 11.89
CA HIS A 15 -8.73 20.11 11.83
C HIS A 15 -9.17 18.64 11.70
N ASP A 16 -10.28 18.28 12.35
CA ASP A 16 -10.86 16.93 12.28
C ASP A 16 -11.82 16.73 11.09
N VAL A 17 -11.69 17.59 10.06
CA VAL A 17 -12.38 17.50 8.77
C VAL A 17 -11.37 17.74 7.66
N VAL A 18 -11.44 16.94 6.59
CA VAL A 18 -10.61 17.14 5.40
C VAL A 18 -11.21 18.22 4.51
N ASP A 19 -10.45 19.28 4.27
CA ASP A 19 -10.70 20.19 3.15
C ASP A 19 -9.93 19.72 1.91
N VAL A 20 -10.66 19.17 0.94
CA VAL A 20 -10.09 18.58 -0.28
C VAL A 20 -9.37 19.61 -1.15
N GLU A 21 -9.69 20.89 -1.01
CA GLU A 21 -9.06 21.98 -1.77
C GLU A 21 -7.71 22.38 -1.19
N THR A 22 -7.43 22.07 0.08
CA THR A 22 -6.21 22.52 0.79
C THR A 22 -5.38 21.40 1.40
N TYR A 23 -5.91 20.18 1.54
CA TYR A 23 -5.28 19.06 2.27
C TYR A 23 -3.87 18.67 1.82
N GLY A 24 -3.57 18.81 0.52
CA GLY A 24 -2.23 18.55 -0.02
C GLY A 24 -1.30 19.76 0.04
N GLY A 25 -1.64 20.79 0.82
CA GLY A 25 -1.14 22.15 0.80
C GLY A 25 0.27 22.38 0.25
N GLY A 26 0.33 23.33 -0.70
CA GLY A 26 1.55 23.75 -1.37
C GLY A 26 2.00 22.89 -2.55
N PHE A 27 1.27 21.81 -2.87
CA PHE A 27 1.44 21.04 -4.09
C PHE A 27 0.29 21.30 -5.06
N ASP A 28 0.54 21.17 -6.37
CA ASP A 28 -0.50 21.26 -7.40
C ASP A 28 -1.55 20.16 -7.21
N LEU A 29 -2.74 20.49 -6.70
CA LEU A 29 -3.78 19.49 -6.48
C LEU A 29 -4.54 19.08 -7.75
N THR A 30 -4.24 19.68 -8.91
CA THR A 30 -4.94 19.44 -10.18
C THR A 30 -4.36 18.27 -10.98
N ARG A 31 -3.12 17.84 -10.72
CA ARG A 31 -2.51 16.67 -11.39
C ARG A 31 -3.40 15.42 -11.25
N ARG A 32 -3.64 14.74 -12.37
CA ARG A 32 -4.49 13.54 -12.45
C ARG A 32 -3.71 12.32 -12.94
N ALA A 33 -4.21 11.15 -12.56
CA ALA A 33 -3.73 9.88 -13.08
C ALA A 33 -3.99 9.81 -14.59
N THR A 34 -3.05 9.20 -15.32
CA THR A 34 -3.24 8.89 -16.75
C THR A 34 -3.60 7.42 -16.91
N ALA A 35 -4.14 7.06 -18.07
CA ALA A 35 -4.27 5.65 -18.45
C ALA A 35 -2.95 4.89 -18.19
N PRO A 36 -3.02 3.68 -17.58
CA PRO A 36 -1.83 2.88 -17.32
C PRO A 36 -1.01 2.67 -18.60
N ARG A 37 0.31 2.87 -18.50
CA ARG A 37 1.24 2.65 -19.61
C ARG A 37 2.27 1.62 -19.23
N LEU A 38 2.48 0.64 -20.11
CA LEU A 38 3.50 -0.39 -20.00
C LEU A 38 4.75 0.04 -20.78
N ARG A 39 5.92 -0.11 -20.18
CA ARG A 39 7.19 0.13 -20.88
C ARG A 39 7.49 -1.04 -21.81
N VAL A 40 7.82 -0.74 -23.07
CA VAL A 40 8.21 -1.71 -24.09
C VAL A 40 9.60 -1.34 -24.61
N GLY A 41 10.60 -2.17 -24.32
CA GLY A 41 12.01 -1.82 -24.60
C GLY A 41 12.52 -0.74 -23.65
N ARG A 42 13.41 0.13 -24.13
CA ARG A 42 14.05 1.18 -23.31
C ARG A 42 13.17 2.40 -23.08
N ASP A 43 12.65 2.99 -24.17
CA ASP A 43 12.04 4.33 -24.10
C ASP A 43 10.56 4.38 -24.56
N LYS A 44 10.02 3.28 -25.09
CA LYS A 44 8.65 3.26 -25.63
C LYS A 44 7.63 2.90 -24.56
N TRP A 45 6.46 3.53 -24.65
CA TRP A 45 5.35 3.36 -23.72
C TRP A 45 4.08 2.97 -24.47
N PHE A 46 3.55 1.79 -24.17
CA PHE A 46 2.30 1.29 -24.70
C PHE A 46 1.15 1.66 -23.77
N ASN A 47 0.13 2.34 -24.29
CA ASN A 47 -1.07 2.70 -23.52
C ASN A 47 -1.98 1.47 -23.39
N LEU A 48 -2.21 1.00 -22.16
CA LEU A 48 -2.99 -0.21 -21.90
C LEU A 48 -4.46 -0.10 -22.31
N LEU A 49 -5.00 1.08 -22.57
CA LEU A 49 -6.36 1.21 -23.14
C LEU A 49 -6.50 0.54 -24.52
N TRP A 50 -5.40 0.38 -25.27
CA TRP A 50 -5.42 -0.38 -26.54
C TRP A 50 -5.71 -1.87 -26.34
N LEU A 51 -5.56 -2.41 -25.13
CA LEU A 51 -5.97 -3.78 -24.83
C LEU A 51 -7.49 -3.98 -24.97
N ILE A 52 -8.29 -2.92 -24.89
CA ILE A 52 -9.75 -3.01 -25.08
C ILE A 52 -10.09 -3.40 -26.53
N PRO A 53 -9.76 -2.59 -27.57
CA PRO A 53 -10.04 -2.97 -28.95
C PRO A 53 -9.24 -4.18 -29.42
N ILE A 54 -7.98 -4.36 -28.98
CA ILE A 54 -7.19 -5.55 -29.31
C ILE A 54 -7.82 -6.80 -28.70
N GLY A 55 -8.23 -6.74 -27.43
CA GLY A 55 -8.90 -7.82 -26.74
C GLY A 55 -10.24 -8.17 -27.39
N PHE A 56 -11.02 -7.16 -27.81
CA PHE A 56 -12.26 -7.38 -28.54
C PHE A 56 -12.02 -8.07 -29.90
N ALA A 57 -11.08 -7.59 -30.70
CA ALA A 57 -10.72 -8.23 -31.96
C ALA A 57 -10.19 -9.66 -31.75
N GLY A 58 -9.38 -9.86 -30.72
CA GLY A 58 -8.90 -11.17 -30.30
C GLY A 58 -10.02 -12.11 -29.89
N LEU A 59 -11.02 -11.62 -29.14
CA LEU A 59 -12.20 -12.39 -28.76
C LEU A 59 -13.04 -12.79 -29.98
N VAL A 60 -13.26 -11.88 -30.93
CA VAL A 60 -13.97 -12.18 -32.19
C VAL A 60 -13.23 -13.26 -32.98
N ALA A 61 -11.91 -13.14 -33.12
CA ALA A 61 -11.08 -14.15 -33.77
C ALA A 61 -11.12 -15.49 -33.03
N ALA A 62 -11.03 -15.48 -31.70
CA ALA A 62 -11.10 -16.67 -30.87
C ALA A 62 -12.46 -17.38 -30.99
N VAL A 63 -13.56 -16.62 -31.08
CA VAL A 63 -14.90 -17.17 -31.34
C VAL A 63 -14.98 -17.81 -32.74
N ALA A 64 -14.45 -17.14 -33.76
CA ALA A 64 -14.41 -17.70 -35.12
C ALA A 64 -13.59 -19.00 -35.17
N ILE A 65 -12.44 -19.04 -34.50
CA ILE A 65 -11.61 -20.24 -34.35
C ILE A 65 -12.36 -21.32 -33.58
N GLY A 66 -12.98 -21.00 -32.44
CA GLY A 66 -13.76 -21.93 -31.64
C GLY A 66 -14.89 -22.59 -32.43
N LYS A 67 -15.64 -21.80 -33.22
CA LYS A 67 -16.66 -22.31 -34.14
C LYS A 67 -16.07 -23.22 -35.22
N GLY A 68 -14.90 -22.88 -35.77
CA GLY A 68 -14.19 -23.72 -36.74
C GLY A 68 -13.76 -25.07 -36.13
N LEU A 69 -13.14 -25.03 -34.96
CA LEU A 69 -12.68 -26.22 -34.23
C LEU A 69 -13.84 -27.14 -33.85
N ARG A 70 -14.96 -26.57 -33.38
CA ARG A 70 -16.12 -27.34 -32.93
C ARG A 70 -16.70 -28.28 -33.98
N ASN A 71 -16.56 -27.94 -35.26
CA ASN A 71 -17.05 -28.72 -36.40
C ASN A 71 -16.05 -29.77 -36.91
N MET A 72 -14.87 -29.90 -36.28
CA MET A 72 -13.88 -30.90 -36.67
C MET A 72 -14.17 -32.24 -35.98
N PRO A 73 -14.20 -33.37 -36.71
CA PRO A 73 -14.53 -34.69 -36.13
C PRO A 73 -13.65 -35.08 -34.94
N GLY A 74 -12.34 -34.78 -34.99
CA GLY A 74 -11.43 -35.08 -33.88
C GLY A 74 -11.66 -34.23 -32.63
N ILE A 75 -12.18 -33.01 -32.78
CA ILE A 75 -12.55 -32.15 -31.64
C ILE A 75 -13.87 -32.61 -31.04
N GLU A 76 -14.81 -33.07 -31.86
CA GLU A 76 -16.06 -33.66 -31.38
C GLU A 76 -15.83 -34.96 -30.60
N GLU A 77 -14.93 -35.83 -31.08
CA GLU A 77 -14.47 -37.01 -30.34
C GLU A 77 -13.78 -36.60 -29.03
N PHE A 78 -12.93 -35.57 -29.06
CA PHE A 78 -12.26 -35.05 -27.87
C PHE A 78 -13.25 -34.54 -26.83
N ILE A 79 -14.23 -33.73 -27.22
CA ILE A 79 -15.29 -33.23 -26.33
C ILE A 79 -16.14 -34.40 -25.79
N THR A 80 -16.41 -35.42 -26.61
CA THR A 80 -17.14 -36.61 -26.15
C THR A 80 -16.36 -37.39 -25.09
N ARG A 81 -15.03 -37.51 -25.25
CA ARG A 81 -14.14 -38.15 -24.28
C ARG A 81 -13.96 -37.31 -23.00
N TYR A 82 -13.96 -35.99 -23.15
CA TYR A 82 -13.76 -34.99 -22.10
C TYR A 82 -14.90 -33.97 -22.12
N PRO A 83 -16.08 -34.33 -21.58
CA PRO A 83 -17.28 -33.49 -21.69
C PRO A 83 -17.17 -32.16 -20.94
N GLY A 84 -16.17 -32.01 -20.06
CA GLY A 84 -15.92 -30.77 -19.34
C GLY A 84 -16.45 -30.74 -17.91
N ALA A 85 -17.45 -31.54 -17.59
CA ALA A 85 -17.98 -31.74 -16.24
C ALA A 85 -18.17 -33.24 -15.97
N GLU A 86 -17.82 -33.70 -14.76
CA GLU A 86 -18.12 -35.08 -14.35
C GLU A 86 -19.61 -35.19 -13.98
N GLU A 87 -20.29 -36.25 -14.45
CA GLU A 87 -21.63 -36.58 -13.95
C GLU A 87 -21.54 -36.90 -12.47
N ALA A 88 -22.39 -36.26 -11.67
CA ALA A 88 -22.38 -36.41 -10.22
C ALA A 88 -22.65 -37.86 -9.79
N THR A 89 -21.62 -38.58 -9.37
CA THR A 89 -21.77 -39.91 -8.78
C THR A 89 -21.94 -39.80 -7.26
N GLY A 90 -23.18 -39.71 -6.77
CA GLY A 90 -23.51 -39.78 -5.34
C GLY A 90 -24.50 -38.72 -4.82
N ASN A 91 -24.81 -38.75 -3.52
CA ASN A 91 -25.65 -37.76 -2.84
C ASN A 91 -24.98 -36.38 -2.91
N ALA A 92 -25.32 -35.61 -3.95
CA ALA A 92 -24.82 -34.27 -4.19
C ALA A 92 -25.07 -33.35 -2.99
N VAL A 93 -24.02 -33.07 -2.22
CA VAL A 93 -24.06 -32.05 -1.17
C VAL A 93 -23.95 -30.71 -1.88
N GLY A 94 -25.10 -30.06 -2.09
CA GLY A 94 -25.18 -28.75 -2.74
C GLY A 94 -24.36 -27.66 -2.05
N ILE A 95 -24.46 -26.44 -2.55
CA ILE A 95 -23.69 -25.32 -1.98
C ILE A 95 -24.21 -24.98 -0.58
N PRO A 96 -23.36 -24.99 0.45
CA PRO A 96 -23.78 -24.73 1.82
C PRO A 96 -23.96 -23.23 2.06
N TRP A 97 -24.92 -22.85 2.91
CA TRP A 97 -25.26 -21.44 3.18
C TRP A 97 -24.06 -20.57 3.62
N TRP A 98 -23.06 -21.15 4.30
CA TRP A 98 -21.88 -20.42 4.74
C TRP A 98 -21.00 -19.99 3.56
N ALA A 99 -20.99 -20.75 2.46
CA ALA A 99 -20.27 -20.39 1.24
C ALA A 99 -20.94 -19.18 0.57
N ASN A 100 -22.27 -19.12 0.54
CA ASN A 100 -23.03 -17.98 0.04
C ASN A 100 -22.73 -16.70 0.83
N TRP A 101 -22.77 -16.79 2.17
CA TRP A 101 -22.47 -15.66 3.05
C TRP A 101 -21.03 -15.17 2.87
N THR A 102 -20.06 -16.08 2.95
CA THR A 102 -18.63 -15.72 2.80
C THR A 102 -18.34 -15.17 1.41
N HIS A 103 -19.02 -15.65 0.36
CA HIS A 103 -18.94 -15.11 -0.99
C HIS A 103 -19.45 -13.66 -1.08
N PHE A 104 -20.65 -13.38 -0.57
CA PHE A 104 -21.18 -12.01 -0.52
C PHE A 104 -20.26 -11.08 0.30
N PHE A 105 -19.87 -11.50 1.49
CA PHE A 105 -19.03 -10.68 2.35
C PHE A 105 -17.65 -10.43 1.71
N ASN A 106 -17.10 -11.42 1.02
CA ASN A 106 -15.87 -11.26 0.23
C ASN A 106 -16.02 -10.20 -0.87
N LEU A 107 -17.12 -10.24 -1.65
CA LEU A 107 -17.41 -9.20 -2.65
C LEU A 107 -17.49 -7.81 -2.02
N PHE A 108 -18.19 -7.70 -0.89
CA PHE A 108 -18.37 -6.44 -0.17
C PHE A 108 -17.03 -5.86 0.32
N LEU A 109 -16.13 -6.69 0.88
CA LEU A 109 -14.82 -6.26 1.33
C LEU A 109 -13.88 -5.92 0.16
N MET A 110 -13.87 -6.76 -0.89
CA MET A 110 -12.99 -6.60 -2.05
C MET A 110 -13.18 -5.24 -2.73
N MET A 111 -14.41 -4.72 -2.72
CA MET A 111 -14.72 -3.37 -3.16
C MET A 111 -13.85 -2.29 -2.49
N PHE A 112 -13.76 -2.29 -1.16
CA PHE A 112 -12.95 -1.32 -0.42
C PHE A 112 -11.46 -1.57 -0.61
N ILE A 113 -11.03 -2.84 -0.64
CA ILE A 113 -9.63 -3.23 -0.85
C ILE A 113 -9.14 -2.69 -2.20
N ILE A 114 -9.91 -2.90 -3.28
CA ILE A 114 -9.55 -2.44 -4.63
C ILE A 114 -9.48 -0.90 -4.66
N ARG A 115 -10.52 -0.19 -4.19
CA ARG A 115 -10.54 1.28 -4.25
C ARG A 115 -9.44 1.94 -3.44
N SER A 116 -9.17 1.42 -2.24
CA SER A 116 -8.09 1.93 -1.38
C SER A 116 -6.71 1.54 -1.90
N GLY A 117 -6.55 0.34 -2.47
CA GLY A 117 -5.28 -0.13 -3.05
C GLY A 117 -4.86 0.67 -4.28
N ILE A 118 -5.79 0.98 -5.19
CA ILE A 118 -5.52 1.85 -6.35
C ILE A 118 -5.20 3.28 -5.88
N GLN A 119 -5.88 3.78 -4.85
CA GLN A 119 -5.56 5.09 -4.25
C GLN A 119 -4.13 5.12 -3.69
N ILE A 120 -3.69 4.07 -2.99
CA ILE A 120 -2.30 3.94 -2.48
C ILE A 120 -1.30 3.94 -3.64
N LEU A 121 -1.59 3.22 -4.73
CA LEU A 121 -0.74 3.22 -5.93
C LEU A 121 -0.56 4.63 -6.50
N CYS A 122 -1.59 5.48 -6.45
CA CYS A 122 -1.53 6.84 -6.99
C CYS A 122 -0.65 7.81 -6.19
N ASP A 123 -0.29 7.49 -4.94
CA ASP A 123 0.70 8.26 -4.18
C ASP A 123 2.14 7.98 -4.60
N HIS A 124 2.40 6.87 -5.29
CA HIS A 124 3.62 6.61 -6.05
C HIS A 124 3.30 5.85 -7.35
N PRO A 125 2.89 6.58 -8.41
CA PRO A 125 2.16 6.02 -9.56
C PRO A 125 3.06 5.30 -10.58
N ARG A 126 4.05 4.52 -10.10
CA ARG A 126 5.09 3.86 -10.90
C ARG A 126 5.49 2.53 -10.26
N LEU A 127 5.49 1.44 -11.01
CA LEU A 127 5.89 0.12 -10.51
C LEU A 127 7.25 -0.29 -11.08
N TYR A 128 8.05 -0.96 -10.26
CA TYR A 128 9.43 -1.35 -10.58
C TYR A 128 9.70 -2.80 -10.20
N PHE A 129 10.50 -3.50 -10.99
CA PHE A 129 11.13 -4.75 -10.56
C PHE A 129 12.51 -4.53 -9.95
N SER A 130 13.11 -3.36 -10.18
CA SER A 130 14.35 -2.91 -9.53
C SER A 130 14.08 -2.40 -8.12
N ARG A 131 14.97 -2.69 -7.17
CA ARG A 131 14.91 -2.14 -5.82
C ARG A 131 15.14 -0.62 -5.75
N ASN A 132 15.82 -0.07 -6.76
CA ASN A 132 16.33 1.31 -6.74
C ASN A 132 15.22 2.35 -6.96
N SER A 133 14.09 1.94 -7.52
CA SER A 133 12.96 2.84 -7.83
C SER A 133 13.37 4.06 -8.67
N THR A 134 14.33 3.89 -9.60
CA THR A 134 14.88 5.03 -10.37
C THR A 134 13.83 5.56 -11.34
N PRO A 135 13.32 6.79 -11.14
CA PRO A 135 12.30 7.36 -12.02
C PRO A 135 12.85 7.55 -13.44
N GLY A 136 12.02 7.29 -14.45
CA GLY A 136 12.37 7.41 -15.86
C GLY A 136 13.20 6.26 -16.41
N LYS A 137 13.76 5.40 -15.55
CA LYS A 137 14.70 4.34 -15.94
C LYS A 137 14.28 2.94 -15.55
N ASP A 138 13.73 2.74 -14.36
CA ASP A 138 13.49 1.39 -13.83
C ASP A 138 12.01 0.97 -13.87
N GLU A 139 11.07 1.89 -14.10
CA GLU A 139 9.64 1.59 -14.04
C GLU A 139 9.15 0.74 -15.23
N TRP A 140 8.43 -0.35 -14.96
CA TRP A 140 7.81 -1.16 -16.02
C TRP A 140 6.38 -0.72 -16.31
N LEU A 141 5.70 -0.11 -15.33
CA LEU A 141 4.35 0.45 -15.45
C LEU A 141 4.31 1.84 -14.82
N ARG A 142 3.56 2.76 -15.42
CA ARG A 142 3.18 4.04 -14.79
C ARG A 142 1.71 4.38 -14.99
N VAL A 143 1.13 5.01 -13.98
CA VAL A 143 -0.26 5.53 -13.95
C VAL A 143 -0.25 7.04 -13.67
N GLY A 144 0.74 7.72 -14.24
CA GLY A 144 0.96 9.15 -14.11
C GLY A 144 1.76 9.70 -15.30
N PRO A 145 1.91 11.02 -15.37
CA PRO A 145 2.66 11.66 -16.45
C PRO A 145 4.15 11.26 -16.44
N PRO A 146 4.89 11.54 -17.53
CA PRO A 146 6.33 11.37 -17.57
C PRO A 146 7.04 12.06 -16.39
N VAL A 147 8.25 11.58 -16.10
CA VAL A 147 9.12 12.26 -15.13
C VAL A 147 9.43 13.65 -15.68
N PRO A 148 9.17 14.73 -14.93
CA PRO A 148 9.49 16.08 -15.38
C PRO A 148 10.99 16.31 -15.34
N ASP A 149 11.46 17.22 -16.19
CA ASP A 149 12.82 17.75 -16.14
C ASP A 149 12.90 18.87 -15.10
N ASP A 150 12.81 18.48 -13.83
CA ASP A 150 12.81 19.39 -12.68
C ASP A 150 13.66 18.79 -11.55
N GLU A 151 14.77 19.46 -11.22
CA GLU A 151 15.68 19.03 -10.17
C GLU A 151 15.07 19.10 -8.77
N LEU A 152 14.04 19.92 -8.54
CA LEU A 152 13.34 20.02 -7.25
C LEU A 152 12.16 19.05 -7.14
N TRP A 153 11.88 18.29 -8.20
CA TRP A 153 10.79 17.33 -8.21
C TRP A 153 10.93 16.28 -7.10
N THR A 154 9.81 16.05 -6.41
CA THR A 154 9.70 15.17 -5.23
C THR A 154 8.68 14.06 -5.42
N ALA A 155 8.75 13.04 -4.58
CA ALA A 155 7.74 11.98 -4.55
C ALA A 155 6.36 12.51 -4.15
N ASN A 156 6.27 13.59 -3.36
CA ASN A 156 5.00 14.28 -3.13
C ASN A 156 4.48 14.93 -4.43
N SER A 157 5.35 15.58 -5.20
CA SER A 157 4.97 16.18 -6.47
C SER A 157 4.49 15.14 -7.50
N ASP A 158 5.06 13.92 -7.48
CA ASP A 158 4.68 12.83 -8.40
C ASP A 158 3.31 12.20 -8.12
N THR A 159 2.75 12.37 -6.93
CA THR A 159 1.40 11.88 -6.59
C THR A 159 0.37 12.33 -7.63
N VAL A 160 -0.67 11.54 -7.85
CA VAL A 160 -1.75 11.87 -8.78
C VAL A 160 -3.12 11.64 -8.14
N ALA A 161 -4.13 12.39 -8.55
CA ALA A 161 -5.51 12.13 -8.14
C ALA A 161 -6.20 11.16 -9.11
N LEU A 162 -7.03 10.28 -8.54
CA LEU A 162 -8.03 9.50 -9.26
C LEU A 162 -9.33 10.28 -9.33
N PRO A 163 -10.23 9.95 -10.27
CA PRO A 163 -11.62 10.36 -10.15
C PRO A 163 -12.20 9.84 -8.81
N PRO A 164 -13.00 10.64 -8.08
CA PRO A 164 -13.44 10.33 -6.71
C PRO A 164 -14.15 8.99 -6.55
N GLN A 165 -14.83 8.54 -7.61
CA GLN A 165 -15.54 7.26 -7.63
C GLN A 165 -14.62 6.04 -7.63
N PHE A 166 -13.39 6.15 -8.15
CA PHE A 166 -12.47 5.01 -8.26
C PHE A 166 -11.55 4.87 -7.05
N GLY A 167 -11.13 5.99 -6.45
CA GLY A 167 -10.28 5.97 -5.26
C GLY A 167 -11.10 5.95 -3.96
N LEU A 168 -10.48 5.49 -2.88
CA LEU A 168 -10.98 5.68 -1.52
C LEU A 168 -9.85 6.28 -0.67
N PRO A 169 -9.91 7.58 -0.31
CA PRO A 169 -11.04 8.51 -0.51
C PRO A 169 -11.12 9.25 -1.86
N GLY A 170 -10.19 9.07 -2.81
CA GLY A 170 -10.35 9.63 -4.16
C GLY A 170 -9.88 11.08 -4.33
N PHE A 171 -8.89 11.52 -3.57
CA PHE A 171 -8.20 12.81 -3.75
C PHE A 171 -6.69 12.66 -3.52
N ARG A 172 -5.89 13.69 -3.83
CA ARG A 172 -4.41 13.62 -3.72
C ARG A 172 -3.95 13.61 -2.26
N HIS A 173 -2.79 12.99 -2.01
CA HIS A 173 -2.10 12.99 -0.71
C HIS A 173 -2.86 12.30 0.42
N SER A 174 -3.88 11.50 0.10
CA SER A 174 -4.74 10.82 1.06
C SER A 174 -4.22 9.45 1.51
N ILE A 175 -2.93 9.14 1.30
CA ILE A 175 -2.36 7.81 1.56
C ILE A 175 -2.63 7.29 2.97
N GLY A 176 -2.62 8.18 3.97
CA GLY A 176 -2.90 7.82 5.37
C GLY A 176 -4.26 7.16 5.54
N LEU A 177 -5.30 7.86 5.06
CA LEU A 177 -6.69 7.40 5.09
C LEU A 177 -6.90 6.18 4.18
N ALA A 178 -6.28 6.17 3.00
CA ALA A 178 -6.36 5.02 2.08
C ALA A 178 -5.76 3.75 2.71
N ARG A 179 -4.62 3.85 3.41
CA ARG A 179 -4.00 2.71 4.10
C ARG A 179 -4.85 2.19 5.25
N TRP A 180 -5.56 3.05 5.99
CA TRP A 180 -6.47 2.57 7.04
C TRP A 180 -7.64 1.76 6.49
N TRP A 181 -8.21 2.20 5.37
CA TRP A 181 -9.21 1.42 4.66
C TRP A 181 -8.64 0.10 4.15
N HIS A 182 -7.50 0.13 3.48
CA HIS A 182 -6.90 -1.06 2.88
C HIS A 182 -6.55 -2.10 3.95
N LEU A 183 -5.65 -1.74 4.86
CA LEU A 183 -5.15 -2.66 5.88
C LEU A 183 -6.23 -3.07 6.89
N GLY A 184 -7.15 -2.16 7.24
CA GLY A 184 -8.25 -2.45 8.14
C GLY A 184 -9.24 -3.47 7.54
N VAL A 185 -9.62 -3.27 6.27
CA VAL A 185 -10.52 -4.19 5.56
C VAL A 185 -9.80 -5.52 5.25
N ASP A 186 -8.51 -5.49 4.95
CA ASP A 186 -7.71 -6.71 4.74
C ASP A 186 -7.74 -7.63 5.97
N VAL A 187 -7.71 -7.09 7.19
CA VAL A 187 -7.86 -7.91 8.40
C VAL A 187 -9.20 -8.64 8.40
N LEU A 188 -10.29 -7.95 8.08
CA LEU A 188 -11.62 -8.56 8.00
C LEU A 188 -11.69 -9.60 6.87
N TRP A 189 -11.04 -9.33 5.75
CA TRP A 189 -10.96 -10.23 4.61
C TRP A 189 -10.18 -11.51 4.93
N LEU A 190 -9.05 -11.38 5.61
CA LEU A 190 -8.24 -12.52 6.07
C LEU A 190 -8.97 -13.33 7.13
N LEU A 191 -9.71 -12.70 8.05
CA LEU A 191 -10.54 -13.40 9.02
C LEU A 191 -11.68 -14.17 8.33
N ASN A 192 -12.37 -13.54 7.36
CA ASN A 192 -13.38 -14.22 6.55
C ASN A 192 -12.77 -15.40 5.78
N GLY A 193 -11.58 -15.22 5.19
CA GLY A 193 -10.82 -16.27 4.52
C GLY A 193 -10.44 -17.41 5.46
N ALA A 194 -9.99 -17.12 6.68
CA ALA A 194 -9.66 -18.14 7.68
C ALA A 194 -10.91 -18.97 8.07
N VAL A 195 -12.04 -18.30 8.31
CA VAL A 195 -13.33 -18.97 8.56
C VAL A 195 -13.74 -19.84 7.37
N PHE A 196 -13.63 -19.29 6.15
CA PHE A 196 -13.90 -20.03 4.92
C PHE A 196 -13.02 -21.28 4.80
N TYR A 197 -11.71 -21.18 5.03
CA TYR A 197 -10.79 -22.31 4.98
C TYR A 197 -11.14 -23.38 6.02
N VAL A 198 -11.41 -22.97 7.27
CA VAL A 198 -11.81 -23.89 8.34
C VAL A 198 -13.07 -24.64 7.94
N LEU A 199 -14.12 -23.94 7.51
CA LEU A 199 -15.38 -24.57 7.08
C LEU A 199 -15.20 -25.46 5.86
N LEU A 200 -14.44 -25.00 4.86
CA LEU A 200 -14.15 -25.74 3.63
C LEU A 200 -13.48 -27.09 3.90
N PHE A 201 -12.49 -27.13 4.80
CA PHE A 201 -11.77 -28.36 5.12
C PHE A 201 -12.54 -29.25 6.11
N THR A 202 -13.16 -28.68 7.14
CA THR A 202 -13.90 -29.45 8.17
C THR A 202 -15.18 -30.08 7.64
N THR A 203 -15.87 -29.44 6.70
CA THR A 203 -17.08 -29.99 6.06
C THR A 203 -16.75 -30.92 4.89
N GLY A 204 -15.49 -30.99 4.47
CA GLY A 204 -15.07 -31.75 3.29
C GLY A 204 -15.41 -31.09 1.95
N HIS A 205 -16.00 -29.89 1.94
CA HIS A 205 -16.37 -29.16 0.73
C HIS A 205 -15.17 -28.75 -0.14
N TRP A 206 -13.93 -28.79 0.39
CA TRP A 206 -12.71 -28.55 -0.41
C TRP A 206 -12.68 -29.39 -1.70
N ARG A 207 -13.28 -30.59 -1.71
CA ARG A 207 -13.37 -31.46 -2.89
C ARG A 207 -14.13 -30.85 -4.07
N HIS A 208 -14.96 -29.83 -3.83
CA HIS A 208 -15.67 -29.12 -4.90
C HIS A 208 -14.77 -28.12 -5.65
N ILE A 209 -13.67 -27.66 -5.05
CA ILE A 209 -12.84 -26.59 -5.61
C ILE A 209 -11.36 -26.96 -5.75
N VAL A 210 -10.99 -28.19 -5.41
CA VAL A 210 -9.62 -28.72 -5.58
C VAL A 210 -9.66 -29.83 -6.62
N PRO A 211 -8.90 -29.70 -7.73
CA PRO A 211 -8.77 -30.79 -8.70
C PRO A 211 -8.18 -32.04 -8.05
N THR A 212 -8.90 -33.16 -8.15
CA THR A 212 -8.47 -34.48 -7.63
C THR A 212 -7.99 -35.41 -8.75
N SER A 213 -8.11 -34.98 -10.01
CA SER A 213 -7.77 -35.76 -11.20
C SER A 213 -7.07 -34.91 -12.25
N TRP A 214 -6.10 -35.50 -12.95
CA TRP A 214 -5.42 -34.86 -14.09
C TRP A 214 -6.34 -34.64 -15.29
N ARG A 215 -7.54 -35.23 -15.30
CA ARG A 215 -8.58 -34.97 -16.32
C ARG A 215 -9.05 -33.52 -16.36
N VAL A 216 -8.87 -32.77 -15.27
CA VAL A 216 -9.25 -31.34 -15.21
C VAL A 216 -8.65 -30.51 -16.35
N PHE A 217 -7.43 -30.83 -16.81
CA PHE A 217 -6.76 -30.09 -17.88
C PHE A 217 -7.41 -30.31 -19.26
N PRO A 218 -7.58 -31.55 -19.75
CA PRO A 218 -8.31 -31.78 -20.99
C PRO A 218 -9.79 -31.37 -20.90
N ASP A 219 -10.46 -31.53 -19.74
CA ASP A 219 -11.83 -31.06 -19.53
C ASP A 219 -11.92 -29.52 -19.60
N ALA A 220 -10.98 -28.79 -19.00
CA ALA A 220 -10.92 -27.34 -19.11
C ALA A 220 -10.67 -26.87 -20.57
N ALA A 221 -9.83 -27.59 -21.32
CA ALA A 221 -9.60 -27.31 -22.74
C ALA A 221 -10.87 -27.54 -23.58
N SER A 222 -11.61 -28.61 -23.30
CA SER A 222 -12.91 -28.91 -23.92
C SER A 222 -13.92 -27.79 -23.64
N VAL A 223 -14.07 -27.40 -22.38
CA VAL A 223 -14.96 -26.29 -21.95
C VAL A 223 -14.56 -24.98 -22.62
N ALA A 224 -13.26 -24.70 -22.77
CA ALA A 224 -12.78 -23.50 -23.46
C ALA A 224 -13.24 -23.44 -24.91
N ILE A 225 -13.14 -24.57 -25.63
CA ILE A 225 -13.61 -24.67 -27.02
C ILE A 225 -15.12 -24.46 -27.08
N GLN A 226 -15.88 -25.09 -26.17
CA GLN A 226 -17.35 -24.96 -26.08
C GLN A 226 -17.80 -23.52 -25.79
N TYR A 227 -17.17 -22.82 -24.83
CA TYR A 227 -17.46 -21.40 -24.59
C TYR A 227 -17.11 -20.52 -25.79
N LEU A 228 -15.96 -20.74 -26.43
CA LEU A 228 -15.53 -19.99 -27.62
C LEU A 228 -16.42 -20.26 -28.84
N SER A 229 -16.93 -21.48 -29.01
CA SER A 229 -17.86 -21.80 -30.10
C SER A 229 -19.26 -21.21 -29.90
N LEU A 230 -19.55 -20.68 -28.71
CA LEU A 230 -20.89 -20.26 -28.27
C LEU A 230 -21.89 -21.43 -28.20
N ASP A 231 -21.39 -22.66 -28.14
CA ASP A 231 -22.15 -23.90 -27.90
C ASP A 231 -21.74 -24.42 -26.52
N TRP A 232 -22.39 -23.87 -25.49
CA TRP A 232 -21.90 -23.96 -24.12
C TRP A 232 -22.18 -25.31 -23.47
N PRO A 233 -21.29 -25.77 -22.57
CA PRO A 233 -21.47 -27.05 -21.90
C PRO A 233 -22.72 -27.05 -21.02
N LYS A 234 -23.30 -28.23 -20.82
CA LYS A 234 -24.31 -28.43 -19.78
C LYS A 234 -23.62 -28.43 -18.42
N ASP A 235 -23.64 -27.29 -17.75
CA ASP A 235 -23.06 -27.12 -16.42
C ASP A 235 -24.10 -27.37 -15.31
N ASN A 236 -23.66 -27.99 -14.22
CA ASN A 236 -24.44 -28.10 -12.98
C ASN A 236 -23.61 -27.67 -11.77
N GLY A 237 -23.40 -26.36 -11.65
CA GLY A 237 -22.60 -25.74 -10.59
C GLY A 237 -23.09 -26.00 -9.16
N TRP A 238 -24.31 -26.52 -8.99
CA TRP A 238 -24.82 -26.96 -7.69
C TRP A 238 -24.07 -28.17 -7.14
N VAL A 239 -23.67 -29.08 -8.05
CA VAL A 239 -23.09 -30.37 -7.68
C VAL A 239 -21.60 -30.44 -8.01
N GLY A 240 -21.18 -29.78 -9.08
CA GLY A 240 -19.79 -29.79 -9.49
C GLY A 240 -19.51 -28.70 -10.52
N TYR A 241 -18.31 -28.15 -10.46
CA TYR A 241 -17.85 -27.17 -11.44
C TYR A 241 -17.23 -27.88 -12.64
N ASN A 242 -17.39 -27.28 -13.82
CA ASN A 242 -16.67 -27.75 -15.00
C ASN A 242 -15.15 -27.50 -14.85
N GLY A 243 -14.34 -28.13 -15.70
CA GLY A 243 -12.88 -28.08 -15.60
C GLY A 243 -12.30 -26.65 -15.58
N MET A 244 -12.87 -25.73 -16.36
CA MET A 244 -12.41 -24.34 -16.39
C MET A 244 -12.76 -23.58 -15.11
N GLN A 245 -14.01 -23.71 -14.65
CA GLN A 245 -14.47 -23.13 -13.39
C GLN A 245 -13.65 -23.65 -12.21
N LEU A 246 -13.44 -24.97 -12.14
CA LEU A 246 -12.66 -25.63 -11.08
C LEU A 246 -11.22 -25.09 -11.03
N MET A 247 -10.54 -24.98 -12.18
CA MET A 247 -9.20 -24.39 -12.24
C MET A 247 -9.19 -22.91 -11.82
N ALA A 248 -10.19 -22.13 -12.24
CA ALA A 248 -10.28 -20.71 -11.91
C ALA A 248 -10.53 -20.50 -10.40
N TYR A 249 -11.42 -21.28 -9.80
CA TYR A 249 -11.71 -21.20 -8.37
C TYR A 249 -10.57 -21.72 -7.52
N PHE A 250 -9.94 -22.84 -7.91
CA PHE A 250 -8.72 -23.32 -7.28
C PHE A 250 -7.63 -22.24 -7.29
N THR A 251 -7.38 -21.64 -8.46
CA THR A 251 -6.37 -20.59 -8.61
C THR A 251 -6.71 -19.38 -7.74
N THR A 252 -7.96 -18.93 -7.75
CA THR A 252 -8.38 -17.75 -6.99
C THR A 252 -8.24 -17.96 -5.49
N VAL A 253 -8.69 -19.11 -4.98
CA VAL A 253 -8.69 -19.43 -3.56
C VAL A 253 -7.29 -19.79 -3.07
N PHE A 254 -6.59 -20.72 -3.73
CA PHE A 254 -5.36 -21.31 -3.21
C PHE A 254 -4.07 -20.69 -3.75
N ILE A 255 -4.13 -19.83 -4.77
CA ILE A 255 -2.94 -19.20 -5.36
C ILE A 255 -3.03 -17.68 -5.23
N ALA A 256 -4.04 -17.05 -5.84
CA ALA A 256 -4.14 -15.60 -5.92
C ALA A 256 -4.37 -14.94 -4.56
N ALA A 257 -5.29 -15.47 -3.73
CA ALA A 257 -5.55 -14.94 -2.39
C ALA A 257 -4.32 -15.05 -1.45
N PRO A 258 -3.64 -16.22 -1.33
CA PRO A 258 -2.38 -16.31 -0.61
C PRO A 258 -1.28 -15.41 -1.19
N ALA A 259 -1.18 -15.29 -2.51
CA ALA A 259 -0.23 -14.39 -3.15
C ALA A 259 -0.50 -12.92 -2.79
N ALA A 260 -1.78 -12.50 -2.69
CA ALA A 260 -2.15 -11.16 -2.23
C ALA A 260 -1.63 -10.90 -0.80
N LEU A 261 -1.82 -11.84 0.12
CA LEU A 261 -1.31 -11.75 1.49
C LEU A 261 0.22 -11.69 1.54
N ILE A 262 0.90 -12.61 0.84
CA ILE A 262 2.37 -12.71 0.84
C ILE A 262 2.99 -11.44 0.27
N THR A 263 2.46 -10.95 -0.86
CA THR A 263 2.95 -9.71 -1.48
C THR A 263 2.59 -8.46 -0.66
N GLY A 264 1.43 -8.45 0.00
CA GLY A 264 1.03 -7.43 0.97
C GLY A 264 2.03 -7.32 2.13
N LEU A 265 2.33 -8.44 2.78
CA LEU A 265 3.34 -8.52 3.85
C LEU A 265 4.76 -8.22 3.33
N GLY A 266 5.07 -8.59 2.09
CA GLY A 266 6.35 -8.29 1.44
C GLY A 266 6.61 -6.79 1.21
N MET A 267 5.57 -5.95 1.29
CA MET A 267 5.71 -4.49 1.25
C MET A 267 6.01 -3.87 2.63
N SER A 268 5.96 -4.64 3.71
CA SER A 268 6.26 -4.17 5.06
C SER A 268 7.77 -3.89 5.25
N PRO A 269 8.14 -2.68 5.70
CA PRO A 269 9.52 -2.38 6.11
C PRO A 269 10.05 -3.31 7.20
N ALA A 270 9.22 -3.61 8.21
CA ALA A 270 9.62 -4.43 9.35
C ALA A 270 10.03 -5.84 8.91
N LEU A 271 9.26 -6.44 7.98
CA LEU A 271 9.59 -7.75 7.43
C LEU A 271 10.81 -7.69 6.50
N SER A 272 10.90 -6.63 5.67
CA SER A 272 12.01 -6.43 4.73
C SER A 272 13.36 -6.29 5.43
N GLN A 273 13.39 -5.70 6.62
CA GLN A 273 14.60 -5.49 7.40
C GLN A 273 15.10 -6.73 8.15
N ARG A 274 14.20 -7.64 8.54
CA ARG A 274 14.56 -8.85 9.30
C ARG A 274 15.01 -10.02 8.42
N ILE A 275 14.30 -10.28 7.32
CA ILE A 275 14.55 -11.45 6.45
C ILE A 275 15.30 -11.02 5.20
N THR A 276 16.53 -10.53 5.39
CA THR A 276 17.38 -9.96 4.33
C THR A 276 17.60 -10.91 3.13
N VAL A 277 17.58 -12.23 3.36
CA VAL A 277 17.71 -13.23 2.28
C VAL A 277 16.50 -13.22 1.34
N ILE A 278 15.28 -13.10 1.90
CA ILE A 278 14.04 -13.05 1.11
C ILE A 278 13.87 -11.64 0.54
N SER A 279 14.12 -10.59 1.32
CA SER A 279 13.91 -9.20 0.88
C SER A 279 14.90 -8.71 -0.18
N LYS A 280 16.07 -9.37 -0.33
CA LYS A 280 16.94 -9.15 -1.50
C LYS A 280 16.29 -9.61 -2.82
N ARG A 281 15.51 -10.69 -2.79
CA ARG A 281 14.83 -11.25 -3.98
C ARG A 281 13.42 -10.68 -4.18
N LEU A 282 12.62 -10.67 -3.12
CA LEU A 282 11.30 -10.05 -3.05
C LEU A 282 11.41 -8.71 -2.31
N ASN A 283 12.12 -7.76 -2.92
CA ASN A 283 12.20 -6.41 -2.36
C ASN A 283 10.82 -5.72 -2.45
N ILE A 284 10.62 -4.67 -1.67
CA ILE A 284 9.36 -3.89 -1.60
C ILE A 284 8.83 -3.49 -2.99
N GLN A 285 9.68 -3.15 -3.96
CA GLN A 285 9.25 -2.75 -5.30
C GLN A 285 8.72 -3.95 -6.11
N VAL A 286 9.42 -5.09 -6.03
CA VAL A 286 8.96 -6.35 -6.65
C VAL A 286 7.65 -6.79 -5.99
N ALA A 287 7.56 -6.78 -4.66
CA ALA A 287 6.35 -7.12 -3.92
C ALA A 287 5.17 -6.26 -4.39
N ARG A 288 5.36 -4.94 -4.53
CA ARG A 288 4.33 -4.02 -5.02
C ARG A 288 3.92 -4.28 -6.46
N SER A 289 4.87 -4.62 -7.32
CA SER A 289 4.60 -5.00 -8.71
C SER A 289 3.81 -6.31 -8.80
N LEU A 290 4.17 -7.33 -8.03
CA LEU A 290 3.44 -8.59 -7.96
C LEU A 290 2.05 -8.41 -7.36
N HIS A 291 1.92 -7.61 -6.30
CA HIS A 291 0.64 -7.30 -5.68
C HIS A 291 -0.31 -6.61 -6.68
N PHE A 292 0.21 -5.69 -7.49
CA PHE A 292 -0.56 -5.09 -8.58
C PHE A 292 -0.97 -6.12 -9.65
N LEU A 293 -0.10 -7.06 -10.01
CA LEU A 293 -0.47 -8.13 -10.95
C LEU A 293 -1.55 -9.06 -10.37
N VAL A 294 -1.52 -9.32 -9.07
CA VAL A 294 -2.59 -10.05 -8.36
C VAL A 294 -3.90 -9.26 -8.41
N LEU A 295 -3.87 -7.93 -8.21
CA LEU A 295 -5.05 -7.07 -8.42
C LEU A 295 -5.58 -7.19 -9.86
N VAL A 296 -4.71 -7.14 -10.87
CA VAL A 296 -5.11 -7.31 -12.28
C VAL A 296 -5.78 -8.67 -12.51
N TYR A 297 -5.25 -9.75 -11.91
CA TYR A 297 -5.88 -11.07 -11.95
C TYR A 297 -7.28 -11.05 -11.31
N PHE A 298 -7.44 -10.47 -10.12
CA PHE A 298 -8.75 -10.40 -9.47
C PHE A 298 -9.77 -9.60 -10.28
N LEU A 299 -9.37 -8.47 -10.87
CA LEU A 299 -10.25 -7.69 -11.75
C LEU A 299 -10.67 -8.49 -12.99
N PHE A 300 -9.72 -9.20 -13.61
CA PHE A 300 -10.01 -10.08 -14.74
C PHE A 300 -10.96 -11.22 -14.34
N PHE A 301 -10.67 -11.90 -13.23
CA PHE A 301 -11.51 -12.98 -12.70
C PHE A 301 -12.92 -12.50 -12.42
N ILE A 302 -13.09 -11.37 -11.70
CA ILE A 302 -14.40 -10.80 -11.40
C ILE A 302 -15.16 -10.48 -12.68
N LEU A 303 -14.52 -9.83 -13.65
CA LEU A 303 -15.15 -9.47 -14.92
C LEU A 303 -15.64 -10.72 -15.67
N VAL A 304 -14.78 -11.71 -15.86
CA VAL A 304 -15.11 -12.94 -16.59
C VAL A 304 -16.16 -13.76 -15.82
N HIS A 305 -15.97 -13.95 -14.52
CA HIS A 305 -16.88 -14.71 -13.66
C HIS A 305 -18.28 -14.11 -13.66
N VAL A 306 -18.41 -12.80 -13.41
CA VAL A 306 -19.72 -12.12 -13.40
C VAL A 306 -20.37 -12.17 -14.77
N THR A 307 -19.59 -11.96 -15.85
CA THR A 307 -20.11 -12.08 -17.22
C THR A 307 -20.69 -13.46 -17.46
N LEU A 308 -19.95 -14.53 -17.13
CA LEU A 308 -20.42 -15.89 -17.32
C LEU A 308 -21.65 -16.19 -16.46
N VAL A 309 -21.67 -15.81 -15.19
CA VAL A 309 -22.84 -15.97 -14.31
C VAL A 309 -24.13 -15.45 -14.96
N PHE A 310 -24.09 -14.24 -15.54
CA PHE A 310 -25.27 -13.64 -16.17
C PHE A 310 -25.59 -14.20 -17.55
N ALA A 311 -24.60 -14.75 -18.22
CA ALA A 311 -24.79 -15.31 -19.54
C ALA A 311 -25.31 -16.76 -19.46
N THR A 312 -24.86 -17.57 -18.49
CA THR A 312 -25.12 -19.02 -18.38
C THR A 312 -26.24 -19.36 -17.37
N ASP A 313 -27.52 -19.08 -17.66
CA ASP A 313 -28.65 -19.34 -16.74
C ASP A 313 -28.57 -18.54 -15.43
N ALA A 314 -28.67 -17.20 -15.57
CA ALA A 314 -28.48 -16.25 -14.48
C ALA A 314 -29.35 -16.52 -13.24
N LEU A 315 -30.62 -16.87 -13.45
CA LEU A 315 -31.56 -17.06 -12.33
C LEU A 315 -31.12 -18.22 -11.43
N ARG A 316 -30.77 -19.35 -12.05
CA ARG A 316 -30.31 -20.54 -11.34
C ARG A 316 -28.95 -20.31 -10.65
N ASN A 317 -28.00 -19.64 -11.32
CA ASN A 317 -26.71 -19.28 -10.71
C ASN A 317 -26.85 -18.36 -9.50
N LEU A 318 -27.75 -17.38 -9.55
CA LEU A 318 -28.00 -16.50 -8.42
C LEU A 318 -28.63 -17.27 -7.25
N ASN A 319 -29.48 -18.27 -7.50
CA ASN A 319 -29.99 -19.15 -6.45
C ASN A 319 -28.87 -19.99 -5.80
N HIS A 320 -27.94 -20.51 -6.60
CA HIS A 320 -26.76 -21.22 -6.09
C HIS A 320 -25.92 -20.33 -5.17
N MET A 321 -25.60 -19.11 -5.61
CA MET A 321 -24.65 -18.22 -4.92
C MET A 321 -25.24 -17.37 -3.79
N PHE A 322 -26.54 -17.02 -3.84
CA PHE A 322 -27.17 -16.12 -2.85
C PHE A 322 -28.27 -16.76 -2.03
N ALA A 323 -28.88 -17.87 -2.47
CA ALA A 323 -29.97 -18.52 -1.73
C ALA A 323 -29.65 -19.93 -1.23
N ALA A 324 -28.53 -20.54 -1.64
CA ALA A 324 -28.17 -21.93 -1.38
C ALA A 324 -29.29 -22.90 -1.82
N ARG A 325 -29.77 -22.73 -3.06
CA ARG A 325 -30.87 -23.53 -3.64
C ARG A 325 -30.60 -23.85 -5.10
N ASP A 326 -31.01 -25.03 -5.55
CA ASP A 326 -31.02 -25.42 -6.96
C ASP A 326 -32.45 -25.43 -7.52
N ASP A 327 -32.98 -24.25 -7.81
CA ASP A 327 -34.29 -24.08 -8.43
C ASP A 327 -34.32 -22.83 -9.33
N ASN A 328 -35.46 -22.62 -10.01
CA ASN A 328 -35.71 -21.47 -10.88
C ASN A 328 -36.52 -20.37 -10.17
N SER A 329 -36.46 -20.29 -8.83
CA SER A 329 -37.14 -19.24 -8.08
C SER A 329 -36.44 -17.89 -8.23
N TRP A 330 -37.12 -16.81 -7.86
CA TRP A 330 -36.54 -15.46 -7.87
C TRP A 330 -35.84 -15.08 -6.55
N LEU A 331 -35.74 -16.02 -5.60
CA LEU A 331 -35.26 -15.72 -4.26
C LEU A 331 -33.80 -15.25 -4.26
N GLY A 332 -32.91 -16.00 -4.95
CA GLY A 332 -31.50 -15.64 -5.09
C GLY A 332 -31.30 -14.33 -5.82
N PHE A 333 -32.13 -14.02 -6.83
CA PHE A 333 -32.11 -12.72 -7.49
C PHE A 333 -32.42 -11.57 -6.51
N TRP A 334 -33.44 -11.70 -5.66
CA TRP A 334 -33.77 -10.65 -4.70
C TRP A 334 -32.71 -10.50 -3.60
N PHE A 335 -32.11 -11.59 -3.13
CA PHE A 335 -30.97 -11.52 -2.21
C PHE A 335 -29.74 -10.89 -2.86
N PHE A 336 -29.44 -11.22 -4.11
CA PHE A 336 -28.41 -10.56 -4.89
C PHE A 336 -28.69 -9.06 -5.04
N ALA A 337 -29.91 -8.67 -5.42
CA ALA A 337 -30.29 -7.27 -5.58
C ALA A 337 -30.13 -6.49 -4.27
N ALA A 338 -30.59 -7.06 -3.15
CA ALA A 338 -30.41 -6.47 -1.82
C ALA A 338 -28.91 -6.33 -1.46
N ALA A 339 -28.10 -7.37 -1.71
CA ALA A 339 -26.67 -7.35 -1.53
C ALA A 339 -25.99 -6.26 -2.38
N MET A 340 -26.42 -6.07 -3.63
CA MET A 340 -25.89 -5.02 -4.51
C MET A 340 -26.30 -3.62 -4.06
N VAL A 341 -27.52 -3.44 -3.53
CA VAL A 341 -27.94 -2.17 -2.92
C VAL A 341 -27.06 -1.82 -1.72
N VAL A 342 -26.81 -2.78 -0.82
CA VAL A 342 -25.92 -2.58 0.33
C VAL A 342 -24.51 -2.20 -0.12
N THR A 343 -23.95 -2.93 -1.08
CA THR A 343 -22.62 -2.65 -1.65
C THR A 343 -22.58 -1.26 -2.30
N ALA A 344 -23.59 -0.88 -3.09
CA ALA A 344 -23.64 0.42 -3.77
C ALA A 344 -23.78 1.58 -2.78
N VAL A 345 -24.64 1.46 -1.76
CA VAL A 345 -24.78 2.45 -0.70
C VAL A 345 -23.44 2.63 0.03
N ALA A 346 -22.79 1.53 0.41
CA ALA A 346 -21.51 1.58 1.09
C ALA A 346 -20.39 2.17 0.20
N TRP A 347 -20.40 1.86 -1.11
CA TRP A 347 -19.49 2.45 -2.08
C TRP A 347 -19.60 3.98 -2.12
N VAL A 348 -20.82 4.50 -2.26
CA VAL A 348 -21.07 5.94 -2.38
C VAL A 348 -20.82 6.66 -1.05
N TRP A 349 -21.14 6.02 0.07
CA TRP A 349 -21.02 6.58 1.41
C TRP A 349 -19.57 6.71 1.92
N ALA A 350 -18.70 5.75 1.60
CA ALA A 350 -17.38 5.65 2.23
C ALA A 350 -16.47 6.86 2.01
N THR A 351 -16.49 7.47 0.82
CA THR A 351 -15.67 8.65 0.52
C THR A 351 -16.13 9.90 1.30
N PRO A 352 -17.41 10.33 1.22
CA PRO A 352 -17.91 11.43 2.02
C PRO A 352 -17.75 11.21 3.53
N PHE A 353 -17.93 9.96 4.00
CA PHE A 353 -17.69 9.62 5.41
C PHE A 353 -16.22 9.84 5.79
N THR A 354 -15.28 9.39 4.96
CA THR A 354 -13.85 9.55 5.21
C THR A 354 -13.42 11.02 5.26
N ILE A 355 -14.02 11.87 4.43
CA ILE A 355 -13.73 13.32 4.40
C ILE A 355 -14.27 14.03 5.66
N ARG A 356 -15.48 13.68 6.11
CA ARG A 356 -16.13 14.31 7.27
C ARG A 356 -15.66 13.75 8.61
N HIS A 357 -15.22 12.49 8.64
CA HIS A 357 -14.84 11.78 9.86
C HIS A 357 -13.49 11.04 9.73
N PRO A 358 -12.42 11.71 9.29
CA PRO A 358 -11.11 11.07 9.05
C PRO A 358 -10.51 10.45 10.32
N ARG A 359 -10.72 11.06 11.49
CA ARG A 359 -10.28 10.50 12.78
C ARG A 359 -11.01 9.21 13.14
N VAL A 360 -12.29 9.08 12.77
CA VAL A 360 -13.02 7.83 13.00
C VAL A 360 -12.39 6.72 12.15
N VAL A 361 -12.11 7.00 10.88
CA VAL A 361 -11.42 6.06 9.97
C VAL A 361 -10.06 5.64 10.55
N GLN A 362 -9.25 6.59 11.02
CA GLN A 362 -7.95 6.31 11.63
C GLN A 362 -8.08 5.45 12.89
N ARG A 363 -9.00 5.78 13.81
CA ARG A 363 -9.19 5.05 15.08
C ARG A 363 -9.70 3.63 14.84
N VAL A 364 -10.69 3.47 13.97
CA VAL A 364 -11.22 2.14 13.60
C VAL A 364 -10.14 1.33 12.88
N GLY A 365 -9.45 1.93 11.92
CA GLY A 365 -8.32 1.27 11.24
C GLY A 365 -7.27 0.80 12.24
N TYR A 366 -6.85 1.66 13.16
CA TYR A 366 -5.89 1.30 14.21
C TYR A 366 -6.42 0.20 15.15
N ALA A 367 -7.71 0.19 15.49
CA ALA A 367 -8.28 -0.89 16.29
C ALA A 367 -8.21 -2.26 15.56
N LEU A 368 -8.38 -2.27 14.23
CA LEU A 368 -8.32 -3.47 13.41
C LEU A 368 -6.89 -3.98 13.19
N ILE A 369 -5.98 -3.13 12.71
CA ILE A 369 -4.61 -3.55 12.32
C ILE A 369 -3.54 -3.28 13.39
N GLY A 370 -3.79 -2.36 14.33
CA GLY A 370 -2.82 -1.91 15.33
C GLY A 370 -2.25 -3.01 16.24
N PRO A 371 -3.02 -4.01 16.69
CA PRO A 371 -2.44 -5.16 17.41
C PRO A 371 -1.38 -5.91 16.60
N PHE A 372 -1.65 -6.12 15.31
CA PHE A 372 -0.72 -6.80 14.40
C PHE A 372 0.50 -5.92 14.10
N GLN A 373 0.31 -4.62 13.85
CA GLN A 373 1.41 -3.66 13.69
C GLN A 373 2.37 -3.65 14.90
N ARG A 374 1.83 -3.57 16.12
CA ARG A 374 2.64 -3.60 17.36
C ARG A 374 3.39 -4.91 17.53
N ALA A 375 2.79 -6.04 17.16
CA ALA A 375 3.48 -7.32 17.19
C ALA A 375 4.70 -7.35 16.26
N LEU A 376 4.68 -6.58 15.16
CA LEU A 376 5.79 -6.48 14.23
C LEU A 376 6.84 -5.41 14.59
N GLU A 377 6.56 -4.54 15.55
CA GLU A 377 7.48 -3.45 15.94
C GLU A 377 8.69 -3.92 16.75
N ASN A 378 8.58 -5.06 17.42
CA ASN A 378 9.68 -5.64 18.20
C ASN A 378 10.76 -6.32 17.32
N PHE A 379 10.76 -6.06 16.01
CA PHE A 379 11.70 -6.65 15.07
C PHE A 379 12.77 -5.64 14.66
N ASP A 380 13.89 -5.64 15.41
CA ASP A 380 15.00 -4.74 15.15
C ASP A 380 15.69 -5.01 13.80
N PRO A 381 16.01 -3.96 13.01
CA PRO A 381 16.84 -4.08 11.83
C PRO A 381 18.29 -4.41 12.24
N LYS A 382 18.96 -5.26 11.45
CA LYS A 382 20.36 -5.63 11.70
C LYS A 382 21.31 -4.68 10.97
N PRO A 383 22.35 -4.14 11.62
CA PRO A 383 23.38 -3.34 10.95
C PRO A 383 24.13 -4.15 9.89
N GLY A 384 24.69 -3.47 8.88
CA GLY A 384 25.55 -4.07 7.84
C GLY A 384 24.81 -4.83 6.73
N ALA A 385 23.49 -4.70 6.61
CA ALA A 385 22.72 -5.37 5.55
C ALA A 385 23.04 -4.88 4.13
N PHE A 386 23.58 -3.66 4.01
CA PHE A 386 23.87 -2.97 2.76
C PHE A 386 25.32 -2.48 2.72
N THR A 387 25.88 -2.45 1.52
CA THR A 387 27.25 -2.00 1.21
C THR A 387 27.21 -0.81 0.25
N GLU A 388 28.36 -0.20 -0.06
CA GLU A 388 28.43 0.92 -1.01
C GLU A 388 27.90 0.55 -2.41
N LYS A 389 28.06 -0.70 -2.82
CA LYS A 389 27.49 -1.23 -4.08
C LYS A 389 25.96 -1.22 -4.10
N ASP A 390 25.35 -1.12 -2.92
CA ASP A 390 23.91 -1.11 -2.77
C ASP A 390 23.28 0.28 -2.80
N ILE A 391 24.10 1.34 -2.75
CA ILE A 391 23.64 2.73 -2.80
C ILE A 391 22.81 2.94 -4.07
N SER A 392 21.61 3.49 -3.88
CA SER A 392 20.68 3.71 -4.98
C SER A 392 21.17 4.85 -5.87
N PRO A 393 21.12 4.69 -7.21
CA PRO A 393 21.53 5.74 -8.14
C PRO A 393 20.67 7.00 -8.04
N HIS A 394 19.43 6.86 -7.59
CA HIS A 394 18.54 7.95 -7.28
C HIS A 394 17.92 7.72 -5.91
N HIS A 395 18.04 8.69 -5.00
CA HIS A 395 17.33 8.67 -3.74
C HIS A 395 16.22 9.70 -3.79
N TRP A 396 14.97 9.24 -3.74
CA TRP A 396 13.80 10.11 -3.78
C TRP A 396 13.84 11.17 -2.67
N ARG A 397 13.27 12.33 -3.01
CA ARG A 397 13.10 13.49 -2.14
C ARG A 397 11.62 13.64 -1.80
N ASN A 398 11.34 14.15 -0.60
CA ASN A 398 10.01 14.40 -0.06
C ASN A 398 9.97 15.76 0.63
N GLY A 399 8.78 16.34 0.72
CA GLY A 399 8.53 17.66 1.31
C GLY A 399 8.77 18.80 0.34
N ARG A 400 8.65 20.02 0.86
CA ARG A 400 9.02 21.27 0.19
C ARG A 400 10.23 21.86 0.92
N LEU A 401 11.05 22.64 0.23
CA LEU A 401 12.12 23.39 0.90
C LEU A 401 11.50 24.36 1.92
N PRO A 402 12.20 24.65 3.03
CA PRO A 402 11.84 25.79 3.86
C PRO A 402 12.00 27.08 3.05
N GLU A 403 10.93 27.88 3.00
CA GLU A 403 10.89 29.18 2.33
C GLU A 403 10.85 30.34 3.34
N THR A 404 11.06 30.05 4.63
CA THR A 404 11.07 31.06 5.68
C THR A 404 12.28 31.99 5.51
N VAL A 405 12.10 33.26 5.90
CA VAL A 405 13.19 34.26 5.89
C VAL A 405 14.37 33.75 6.72
N GLU A 406 14.11 33.17 7.89
CA GLU A 406 15.10 32.54 8.77
C GLU A 406 16.00 31.55 7.99
N TYR A 407 15.40 30.57 7.31
CA TYR A 407 16.17 29.56 6.58
C TYR A 407 16.98 30.17 5.42
N LYS A 408 16.40 31.15 4.72
CA LYS A 408 17.05 31.82 3.58
C LYS A 408 18.24 32.68 4.01
N GLU A 409 18.20 33.33 5.16
CA GLU A 409 19.36 34.04 5.70
C GLU A 409 20.45 33.07 6.16
N LEU A 410 20.08 31.98 6.84
CA LEU A 410 21.05 30.94 7.22
C LEU A 410 21.71 30.29 6.01
N GLU A 411 20.94 30.05 4.93
CA GLU A 411 21.44 29.51 3.66
C GLU A 411 22.52 30.41 3.03
N LYS A 412 22.39 31.73 3.11
CA LYS A 412 23.36 32.69 2.53
C LYS A 412 24.73 32.63 3.20
N ASN A 413 24.78 32.29 4.49
CA ASN A 413 26.02 32.20 5.27
C ASN A 413 26.41 30.73 5.55
N ASP A 414 26.01 29.80 4.67
CA ASP A 414 26.28 28.36 4.77
C ASP A 414 25.98 27.75 6.16
N PHE A 415 24.94 28.24 6.81
CA PHE A 415 24.47 27.78 8.13
C PHE A 415 25.49 27.97 9.28
N VAL A 416 26.46 28.87 9.16
CA VAL A 416 27.42 29.20 10.25
C VAL A 416 26.69 29.67 11.52
N ASP A 417 25.62 30.45 11.34
CA ASP A 417 24.81 31.00 12.44
C ASP A 417 23.68 30.07 12.88
N TRP A 418 23.52 28.91 12.24
CA TRP A 418 22.49 27.95 12.62
C TRP A 418 22.82 27.33 13.98
N ARG A 419 21.79 27.15 14.82
CA ARG A 419 21.91 26.54 16.14
C ARG A 419 20.84 25.46 16.31
N LEU A 420 21.23 24.33 16.88
CA LEU A 420 20.34 23.27 17.33
C LEU A 420 20.07 23.43 18.82
N LYS A 421 18.83 23.80 19.17
CA LYS A 421 18.41 23.87 20.57
C LYS A 421 17.94 22.50 21.06
N VAL A 422 18.56 21.96 22.11
CA VAL A 422 18.17 20.70 22.78
C VAL A 422 17.75 20.98 24.21
N TYR A 423 16.47 20.77 24.53
CA TYR A 423 15.87 21.25 25.77
C TYR A 423 14.71 20.36 26.26
N GLY A 424 13.97 20.82 27.27
CA GLY A 424 12.82 20.12 27.87
C GLY A 424 13.24 19.39 29.15
N LEU A 425 12.81 18.14 29.29
CA LEU A 425 13.11 17.28 30.43
C LEU A 425 14.54 16.71 30.35
N VAL A 426 15.54 17.58 30.49
CA VAL A 426 16.98 17.27 30.47
C VAL A 426 17.70 18.01 31.59
N GLU A 427 18.78 17.44 32.14
CA GLU A 427 19.60 18.11 33.15
C GLU A 427 20.44 19.25 32.56
N ASN A 428 20.96 19.06 31.33
CA ASN A 428 21.85 20.02 30.66
C ASN A 428 21.25 20.48 29.31
N PRO A 429 20.28 21.42 29.30
CA PRO A 429 19.85 22.06 28.06
C PRO A 429 21.05 22.65 27.34
N THR A 430 21.18 22.35 26.04
CA THR A 430 22.39 22.67 25.26
C THR A 430 22.00 23.19 23.88
N GLU A 431 22.74 24.19 23.39
CA GLU A 431 22.68 24.62 21.99
C GLU A 431 23.97 24.21 21.27
N PHE A 432 23.82 23.58 20.10
CA PHE A 432 24.96 23.17 19.27
C PHE A 432 25.02 23.99 18.00
N SER A 433 26.20 24.50 17.64
CA SER A 433 26.49 24.88 16.27
C SER A 433 26.70 23.63 15.39
N LEU A 434 26.76 23.82 14.07
CA LEU A 434 27.08 22.71 13.16
C LEU A 434 28.51 22.17 13.41
N ASP A 435 29.45 23.04 13.78
CA ASP A 435 30.83 22.65 14.05
C ASP A 435 30.97 21.90 15.38
N ASP A 436 30.19 22.25 16.40
CA ASP A 436 30.13 21.48 17.64
C ASP A 436 29.68 20.03 17.35
N LEU A 437 28.67 19.85 16.49
CA LEU A 437 28.22 18.52 16.08
C LEU A 437 29.28 17.76 15.28
N LYS A 438 30.08 18.44 14.46
CA LYS A 438 31.18 17.80 13.71
C LYS A 438 32.36 17.43 14.62
N ALA A 439 32.53 18.11 15.75
CA ALA A 439 33.57 17.81 16.72
C ALA A 439 33.24 16.59 17.62
N LEU A 440 31.98 16.16 17.68
CA LEU A 440 31.55 14.96 18.38
C LEU A 440 31.98 13.67 17.64
N PRO A 441 32.01 12.50 18.31
CA PRO A 441 32.35 11.23 17.67
C PRO A 441 31.53 10.96 16.41
N TYR A 442 32.24 10.85 15.29
CA TYR A 442 31.64 10.57 13.98
C TYR A 442 31.10 9.15 13.90
N HIS A 443 29.93 9.02 13.28
CA HIS A 443 29.28 7.74 12.98
C HIS A 443 28.75 7.76 11.55
N ASP A 444 28.91 6.66 10.84
CA ASP A 444 28.28 6.45 9.53
C ASP A 444 27.54 5.11 9.44
N GLN A 445 26.59 5.05 8.51
CA GLN A 445 25.81 3.84 8.24
C GLN A 445 25.27 3.83 6.81
N ILE A 446 25.22 2.64 6.18
CA ILE A 446 24.55 2.44 4.90
C ILE A 446 23.22 1.73 5.15
N THR A 447 22.12 2.44 4.89
CA THR A 447 20.78 2.00 5.29
C THR A 447 19.77 2.19 4.18
N GLN A 448 18.74 1.34 4.18
CA GLN A 448 17.60 1.47 3.29
C GLN A 448 16.51 2.31 3.97
N HIS A 449 16.09 3.37 3.29
CA HIS A 449 14.98 4.21 3.65
C HIS A 449 13.67 3.63 3.09
N PHE A 450 12.61 3.60 3.91
CA PHE A 450 11.25 3.24 3.48
C PHE A 450 10.30 4.40 3.62
N CYS A 451 9.78 4.86 2.48
CA CYS A 451 8.73 5.84 2.46
C CYS A 451 7.35 5.20 2.61
N ILE A 452 6.43 5.89 3.27
CA ILE A 452 5.02 5.51 3.33
C ILE A 452 4.37 5.42 1.94
N GLN A 453 4.87 6.20 0.97
CA GLN A 453 4.44 6.16 -0.44
C GLN A 453 4.95 4.91 -1.18
N ALA A 454 5.49 3.92 -0.46
CA ALA A 454 5.95 2.63 -0.99
C ALA A 454 7.15 2.67 -1.95
N TRP A 455 7.91 3.76 -1.98
CA TRP A 455 9.26 3.80 -2.55
C TRP A 455 10.32 3.53 -1.48
N SER A 456 11.46 2.99 -1.91
CA SER A 456 12.64 2.79 -1.05
C SER A 456 13.91 3.25 -1.74
N GLY A 457 14.93 3.62 -0.96
CA GLY A 457 16.25 3.94 -1.48
C GLY A 457 17.34 3.67 -0.44
N VAL A 458 18.54 3.30 -0.90
CA VAL A 458 19.71 3.06 -0.05
C VAL A 458 20.67 4.23 -0.18
N ALA A 459 21.18 4.71 0.94
CA ALA A 459 22.22 5.73 0.99
C ALA A 459 23.15 5.51 2.19
N LYS A 460 24.35 6.08 2.11
CA LYS A 460 25.27 6.23 3.23
C LYS A 460 24.95 7.53 3.95
N TRP A 461 24.82 7.49 5.26
CA TRP A 461 24.57 8.65 6.12
C TRP A 461 25.74 8.82 7.09
N GLY A 462 26.16 10.06 7.32
CA GLY A 462 27.26 10.39 8.23
C GLY A 462 26.88 11.53 9.17
N GLY A 463 27.31 11.44 10.43
CA GLY A 463 26.92 12.39 11.47
C GLY A 463 27.22 11.93 12.88
N VAL A 464 26.32 12.24 13.81
CA VAL A 464 26.45 11.93 15.24
C VAL A 464 25.29 11.07 15.72
N GLN A 465 25.59 10.03 16.50
CA GLN A 465 24.54 9.20 17.11
C GLN A 465 23.72 9.99 18.13
N LEU A 466 22.41 9.75 18.19
CA LEU A 466 21.56 10.36 19.20
C LEU A 466 21.90 9.91 20.62
N LYS A 467 22.53 8.73 20.77
CA LYS A 467 23.10 8.29 22.05
C LYS A 467 24.10 9.32 22.60
N THR A 468 25.00 9.82 21.76
CA THR A 468 25.99 10.85 22.17
C THR A 468 25.30 12.13 22.64
N ILE A 469 24.26 12.56 21.94
CA ILE A 469 23.47 13.75 22.34
C ILE A 469 22.82 13.53 23.70
N MET A 470 22.22 12.37 23.95
CA MET A 470 21.63 12.04 25.25
C MET A 470 22.66 11.95 26.38
N ASP A 471 23.86 11.44 26.10
CA ASP A 471 24.93 11.35 27.11
C ASP A 471 25.38 12.76 27.56
N ILE A 472 25.28 13.77 26.68
CA ILE A 472 25.58 15.18 26.99
C ILE A 472 24.43 15.83 27.77
N VAL A 473 23.21 15.79 27.23
CA VAL A 473 22.08 16.54 27.82
C VAL A 473 21.49 15.88 29.05
N LYS A 474 21.73 14.58 29.25
CA LYS A 474 21.24 13.74 30.36
C LYS A 474 19.72 13.89 30.58
N PRO A 475 18.90 13.18 29.79
CA PRO A 475 17.44 13.22 29.93
C PRO A 475 16.98 12.81 31.34
N LEU A 476 16.01 13.55 31.88
CA LEU A 476 15.41 13.24 33.17
C LEU A 476 14.58 11.95 33.10
N PRO A 477 14.37 11.21 34.21
CA PRO A 477 13.58 9.98 34.23
C PRO A 477 12.15 10.12 33.68
N GLU A 478 11.56 11.30 33.79
CA GLU A 478 10.22 11.64 33.29
C GLU A 478 10.18 11.76 31.76
N ALA A 479 11.32 12.00 31.09
CA ALA A 479 11.38 12.09 29.64
C ALA A 479 11.15 10.71 29.02
N LYS A 480 9.99 10.52 28.38
CA LYS A 480 9.65 9.28 27.66
C LYS A 480 9.62 9.46 26.15
N TRP A 481 9.65 10.70 25.67
CA TRP A 481 9.51 11.06 24.27
C TRP A 481 10.49 12.15 23.87
N VAL A 482 10.90 12.13 22.60
CA VAL A 482 11.78 13.13 22.00
C VAL A 482 11.13 13.67 20.74
N VAL A 483 11.01 15.00 20.69
CA VAL A 483 10.30 15.72 19.65
C VAL A 483 11.30 16.50 18.82
N PHE A 484 11.24 16.36 17.51
CA PHE A 484 12.11 17.04 16.56
C PHE A 484 11.31 18.09 15.80
N TYR A 485 11.82 19.32 15.78
CA TYR A 485 11.19 20.46 15.11
C TYR A 485 11.98 20.89 13.88
N SER A 486 11.27 21.13 12.79
CA SER A 486 11.83 21.57 11.50
C SER A 486 11.74 23.08 11.33
N MET A 487 12.67 23.65 10.58
CA MET A 487 12.50 24.97 9.93
C MET A 487 11.49 24.92 8.77
N GLY A 488 11.19 23.72 8.26
CA GLY A 488 10.22 23.51 7.19
C GLY A 488 8.79 23.54 7.70
N LEU A 489 7.90 24.13 6.90
CA LEU A 489 6.47 24.22 7.21
C LEU A 489 5.71 22.95 6.81
N GLY A 490 4.64 22.69 7.54
CA GLY A 490 3.57 21.78 7.17
C GLY A 490 2.90 22.20 5.85
N ALA A 491 2.21 21.25 5.22
CA ALA A 491 1.40 21.52 4.03
C ALA A 491 0.23 22.48 4.34
N THR A 492 -0.43 22.26 5.48
CA THR A 492 -1.61 22.97 5.98
C THR A 492 -1.28 24.03 7.05
N GLY A 493 -0.01 24.43 7.17
CA GLY A 493 0.46 25.42 8.16
C GLY A 493 1.18 24.80 9.35
N GLY A 494 1.76 25.67 10.20
CA GLY A 494 2.64 25.31 11.32
C GLY A 494 3.98 24.73 10.87
N ILE A 495 4.92 24.57 11.81
CA ILE A 495 6.18 23.87 11.52
C ILE A 495 5.98 22.35 11.47
N TYR A 496 6.78 21.68 10.65
CA TYR A 496 6.82 20.22 10.63
C TYR A 496 7.52 19.72 11.89
N TYR A 497 6.92 18.73 12.56
CA TYR A 497 7.51 18.10 13.73
C TYR A 497 7.19 16.62 13.79
N ASN A 498 7.96 15.86 14.57
CA ASN A 498 7.64 14.48 14.86
C ASN A 498 8.18 14.01 16.21
N ALA A 499 7.43 13.16 16.90
CA ALA A 499 7.79 12.59 18.18
C ALA A 499 8.18 11.10 18.06
N HIS A 500 9.24 10.74 18.77
CA HIS A 500 9.79 9.38 18.86
C HIS A 500 9.86 8.94 20.32
N PRO A 501 9.62 7.64 20.62
CA PRO A 501 9.91 7.10 21.94
C PRO A 501 11.40 7.29 22.27
N ILE A 502 11.70 7.69 23.51
CA ILE A 502 13.08 8.00 23.93
C ILE A 502 14.02 6.80 23.75
N GLU A 503 13.53 5.58 23.90
CA GLU A 503 14.37 4.38 23.77
C GLU A 503 14.92 4.18 22.36
N GLN A 504 14.22 4.67 21.34
CA GLN A 504 14.75 4.64 19.97
C GLN A 504 15.96 5.54 19.80
N MET A 505 16.12 6.58 20.63
CA MET A 505 17.27 7.49 20.57
C MET A 505 18.55 6.82 21.07
N ARG A 506 18.44 5.74 21.85
CA ARG A 506 19.56 4.90 22.30
C ARG A 506 20.00 3.90 21.24
N HIS A 507 19.17 3.70 20.22
CA HIS A 507 19.43 2.73 19.18
C HIS A 507 20.61 3.17 18.29
N HIS A 508 21.52 2.25 17.97
CA HIS A 508 22.76 2.53 17.23
C HIS A 508 22.55 3.04 15.80
N MET A 509 21.35 2.88 15.23
CA MET A 509 20.95 3.41 13.92
C MET A 509 20.17 4.73 13.97
N SER A 510 20.06 5.34 15.15
CA SER A 510 19.43 6.65 15.34
C SER A 510 20.51 7.73 15.42
N MET A 511 20.49 8.67 14.48
CA MET A 511 21.53 9.68 14.34
C MET A 511 21.00 11.01 13.81
N LEU A 512 21.75 12.07 14.10
CA LEU A 512 21.66 13.35 13.41
C LEU A 512 22.69 13.34 12.28
N ALA A 513 22.21 13.29 11.04
CA ALA A 513 23.08 13.25 9.87
C ALA A 513 23.29 14.66 9.33
N TYR A 514 24.55 14.96 8.96
CA TYR A 514 24.96 16.15 8.21
C TYR A 514 25.66 15.80 6.89
N ASN A 515 25.99 14.51 6.66
CA ASN A 515 26.52 13.98 5.41
C ASN A 515 25.58 12.92 4.80
N MET A 516 25.60 12.84 3.46
CA MET A 516 24.96 11.81 2.66
C MET A 516 25.89 11.40 1.51
N ASN A 517 26.17 10.11 1.37
CA ASN A 517 27.08 9.55 0.35
C ASN A 517 28.44 10.27 0.33
N ASP A 518 29.06 10.41 1.51
CA ASP A 518 30.37 11.04 1.73
C ASP A 518 30.47 12.52 1.32
N GLN A 519 29.32 13.16 1.06
CA GLN A 519 29.21 14.59 0.77
C GLN A 519 28.36 15.29 1.83
N PRO A 520 28.48 16.62 2.01
CA PRO A 520 27.53 17.38 2.79
C PRO A 520 26.10 17.15 2.31
N LEU A 521 25.13 17.19 3.23
CA LEU A 521 23.72 17.01 2.87
C LEU A 521 23.29 17.96 1.75
N PRO A 522 22.63 17.46 0.69
CA PRO A 522 21.93 18.32 -0.24
C PRO A 522 20.76 19.05 0.45
N TYR A 523 20.41 20.25 -0.02
CA TYR A 523 19.31 21.06 0.52
C TYR A 523 18.01 20.27 0.66
N MET A 524 17.57 19.60 -0.41
CA MET A 524 16.34 18.78 -0.41
C MET A 524 16.38 17.55 0.51
N HIS A 525 17.57 17.13 0.95
CA HIS A 525 17.73 16.03 1.90
C HIS A 525 17.84 16.51 3.34
N GLY A 526 17.80 17.81 3.61
CA GLY A 526 17.67 18.38 4.95
C GLY A 526 18.86 19.19 5.44
N LYS A 527 19.70 19.77 4.55
CA LYS A 527 20.84 20.63 4.95
C LYS A 527 20.38 21.77 5.89
N PRO A 528 21.02 22.01 7.05
CA PRO A 528 22.32 21.48 7.47
C PRO A 528 22.26 20.15 8.23
N LEU A 529 21.10 19.80 8.79
CA LEU A 529 20.95 18.65 9.67
C LEU A 529 19.58 17.96 9.52
N ARG A 530 19.59 16.62 9.50
CA ARG A 530 18.38 15.79 9.49
C ARG A 530 18.44 14.67 10.53
N LEU A 531 17.28 14.18 10.91
CA LEU A 531 17.13 12.94 11.66
C LEU A 531 17.25 11.75 10.70
N ARG A 532 17.93 10.71 11.15
CA ARG A 532 17.82 9.33 10.65
C ARG A 532 17.42 8.44 11.83
N ASN A 533 16.34 7.70 11.67
CA ASN A 533 15.89 6.68 12.61
C ASN A 533 15.31 5.53 11.77
N GLU A 534 16.13 4.50 11.56
CA GLU A 534 15.80 3.40 10.64
C GLU A 534 14.80 2.39 11.22
N LEU A 535 14.34 2.61 12.45
CA LEU A 535 13.22 1.89 13.05
C LEU A 535 11.86 2.43 12.55
N GLN A 536 11.87 3.54 11.81
CA GLN A 536 10.68 4.31 11.48
C GLN A 536 10.62 4.66 9.99
N HIS A 537 9.40 4.93 9.51
CA HIS A 537 9.17 5.40 8.16
C HIS A 537 9.74 6.80 7.90
N GLY A 538 9.98 7.12 6.63
CA GLY A 538 10.60 8.37 6.24
C GLY A 538 9.90 9.66 6.68
N PHE A 539 8.58 9.66 6.88
CA PHE A 539 7.87 10.86 7.35
C PHE A 539 8.20 11.19 8.83
N LYS A 540 8.62 10.20 9.61
CA LYS A 540 9.05 10.38 11.00
C LYS A 540 10.44 11.04 11.09
N GLN A 541 11.23 10.98 10.02
CA GLN A 541 12.62 11.44 9.97
C GLN A 541 12.68 12.91 9.54
N VAL A 542 12.59 13.82 10.52
CA VAL A 542 12.53 15.28 10.32
C VAL A 542 13.79 15.81 9.62
N LYS A 543 13.58 16.71 8.66
CA LYS A 543 14.63 17.44 7.92
C LYS A 543 14.74 18.88 8.42
N TRP A 544 15.85 19.55 8.12
CA TRP A 544 16.05 20.97 8.45
C TRP A 544 15.80 21.24 9.93
N ILE A 545 16.37 20.41 10.80
CA ILE A 545 16.06 20.45 12.23
C ILE A 545 16.50 21.79 12.81
N LYS A 546 15.68 22.41 13.67
CA LYS A 546 16.04 23.58 14.50
C LYS A 546 15.95 23.28 16.00
N GLY A 547 15.27 22.20 16.38
CA GLY A 547 15.01 21.90 17.79
C GLY A 547 14.81 20.43 18.11
N ILE A 548 15.23 20.06 19.32
CA ILE A 548 14.95 18.78 19.97
C ILE A 548 14.42 19.05 21.37
N GLU A 549 13.26 18.48 21.69
CA GLU A 549 12.63 18.62 23.01
C GLU A 549 12.33 17.27 23.63
N PHE A 550 12.77 17.08 24.87
CA PHE A 550 12.45 15.90 25.69
C PHE A 550 11.17 16.18 26.49
N VAL A 551 10.17 15.29 26.36
CA VAL A 551 8.84 15.49 26.96
C VAL A 551 8.34 14.23 27.65
N ALA A 552 7.39 14.38 28.58
CA ALA A 552 6.81 13.26 29.30
C ALA A 552 5.89 12.44 28.40
N HIS A 553 5.09 13.12 27.56
CA HIS A 553 4.26 12.44 26.58
C HIS A 553 4.09 13.25 25.28
N TYR A 554 4.08 12.57 24.13
CA TYR A 554 3.89 13.21 22.82
C TYR A 554 2.51 13.87 22.64
N SER A 555 1.51 13.45 23.43
CA SER A 555 0.14 14.00 23.33
C SER A 555 0.03 15.45 23.78
N GLU A 556 1.08 15.99 24.40
CA GLU A 556 1.14 17.38 24.87
C GLU A 556 1.40 18.39 23.73
N ILE A 557 1.59 17.93 22.49
CA ILE A 557 2.04 18.76 21.36
C ILE A 557 1.13 18.55 20.14
N GLY A 558 0.73 19.65 19.52
CA GLY A 558 -0.19 19.67 18.40
C GLY A 558 -1.53 19.06 18.78
N SER A 559 -2.09 18.24 17.90
CA SER A 559 -3.34 17.50 18.17
C SER A 559 -3.14 16.21 18.95
N GLY A 560 -1.89 15.92 19.36
CA GLY A 560 -1.58 14.83 20.27
C GLY A 560 -1.51 13.44 19.65
N TYR A 561 -1.31 13.31 18.33
CA TYR A 561 -1.13 12.01 17.66
C TYR A 561 0.34 11.68 17.33
N GLY A 562 1.27 12.55 17.74
CA GLY A 562 2.70 12.25 17.76
C GLY A 562 3.52 12.82 16.61
N GLY A 563 2.95 13.72 15.81
CA GLY A 563 3.69 14.43 14.76
C GLY A 563 2.79 15.03 13.70
N TYR A 564 3.38 15.86 12.85
CA TYR A 564 2.65 16.60 11.83
C TYR A 564 1.84 15.69 10.88
N SER A 565 2.40 14.57 10.41
CA SER A 565 1.69 13.70 9.47
C SER A 565 0.60 12.86 10.13
N GLU A 566 0.76 12.55 11.42
CA GLU A 566 -0.21 11.85 12.24
C GLU A 566 -1.39 12.75 12.62
N ASP A 567 -1.07 14.02 12.84
CA ASP A 567 -2.03 15.07 13.16
C ASP A 567 -2.81 15.49 11.91
N HIS A 568 -2.11 15.95 10.87
CA HIS A 568 -2.73 16.60 9.71
C HIS A 568 -3.00 15.66 8.54
N LYS A 569 -2.32 14.52 8.45
CA LYS A 569 -2.48 13.55 7.34
C LYS A 569 -3.07 12.21 7.78
N TYR A 570 -3.43 12.11 9.06
CA TYR A 570 -4.00 10.92 9.71
C TYR A 570 -3.14 9.67 9.56
N PHE A 571 -1.81 9.83 9.48
CA PHE A 571 -0.90 8.68 9.51
C PHE A 571 -0.96 8.01 10.89
N GLY A 572 -0.63 6.74 10.95
CA GLY A 572 -0.56 6.01 12.21
C GLY A 572 0.83 6.10 12.82
N ARG A 573 0.86 6.18 14.16
CA ARG A 573 2.11 6.19 14.93
C ARG A 573 2.97 4.94 14.70
N HIS A 574 2.32 3.80 14.52
CA HIS A 574 2.91 2.45 14.47
C HIS A 574 2.84 1.80 13.08
N GLN A 575 2.91 2.57 12.00
CA GLN A 575 2.64 2.06 10.65
C GLN A 575 3.75 1.20 10.05
N THR A 576 4.26 0.19 10.75
CA THR A 576 5.34 -0.71 10.31
C THR A 576 4.97 -1.70 9.19
N LEU A 577 3.72 -1.69 8.73
CA LEU A 577 3.14 -2.58 7.70
C LEU A 577 2.71 -1.85 6.44
#